data_AF-A0A2G9N3D6-F1
#
_entry.id   AF-A0A2G9N3D6-F1
#
_cell.length_a   1.000
_cell.length_b   1.000
_cell.length_c   1.000
_cell.angle_alpha   90.00
_cell.angle_beta   90.00
_cell.angle_gamma   90.00
#
_symmetry.space_group_name_H-M   'P 1'
#
loop_
_entity.id
_entity.type
_entity.pdbx_description
1 polymer ?
#
loop_
_entity_poly.entity_id
_entity_poly.type
_entity_poly.pdbx_seq_one_letter_code
_entity_poly.pdbx_strand_id
1 'polypeptide(L)'
;MESEEKTLELFNEGKSITEIASERELAASTIETHLAILLLNKKITIDDLLPEDKIELIKKAVPENPKTLTEIKELLPKEVTFGEIRLFLASTGKLKEKRFSKTPPIVRAMNTYRGNNCHRKCFNHESTIADCGAKFEQAARSYGNGKISISDFYSLVNTNQLKICKFQEKQRKQAITWNKFEQMKDAGKDLWDEGKKI
;
A
#
# COMPACT_ATOMS: atom_id res chain seq x y z
N MET A 1 -1.87 7.80 -9.06
CA MET A 1 -2.65 8.46 -10.12
C MET A 1 -1.85 8.53 -11.40
N GLU A 2 -0.57 8.93 -11.37
CA GLU A 2 0.28 8.90 -12.58
C GLU A 2 0.40 7.51 -13.24
N SER A 3 0.45 6.43 -12.44
CA SER A 3 0.55 5.05 -12.97
C SER A 3 -0.75 4.55 -13.60
N GLU A 4 -1.89 4.91 -13.03
CA GLU A 4 -3.22 4.59 -13.57
C GLU A 4 -3.53 5.42 -14.82
N GLU A 5 -3.14 6.70 -14.83
CA GLU A 5 -3.26 7.58 -16.00
C GLU A 5 -2.47 7.03 -17.20
N LYS A 6 -1.21 6.60 -16.98
CA LYS A 6 -0.43 5.97 -18.07
C LYS A 6 -1.02 4.64 -18.53
N THR A 7 -1.66 3.89 -17.63
CA THR A 7 -2.42 2.67 -18.02
C THR A 7 -3.60 3.03 -18.92
N LEU A 8 -4.35 4.07 -18.55
CA LEU A 8 -5.53 4.52 -19.29
C LEU A 8 -5.17 5.02 -20.69
N GLU A 9 -4.08 5.77 -20.82
CA GLU A 9 -3.58 6.26 -22.11
C GLU A 9 -3.34 5.09 -23.08
N LEU A 10 -2.53 4.12 -22.67
CA LEU A 10 -2.20 2.96 -23.50
C LEU A 10 -3.42 2.05 -23.74
N PHE A 11 -4.32 1.94 -22.78
CA PHE A 11 -5.58 1.22 -22.96
C PHE A 11 -6.47 1.88 -24.01
N ASN A 12 -6.57 3.21 -24.01
CA ASN A 12 -7.32 3.97 -25.02
C ASN A 12 -6.68 3.91 -26.41
N GLU A 13 -5.39 3.60 -26.51
CA GLU A 13 -4.72 3.26 -27.78
C GLU A 13 -5.12 1.86 -28.32
N GLY A 14 -5.94 1.10 -27.59
CA GLY A 14 -6.41 -0.23 -27.97
C GLY A 14 -5.47 -1.36 -27.56
N LYS A 15 -4.45 -1.10 -26.74
CA LYS A 15 -3.51 -2.13 -26.27
C LYS A 15 -4.16 -3.04 -25.23
N SER A 16 -3.90 -4.33 -25.36
CA SER A 16 -4.29 -5.35 -24.38
C SER A 16 -3.55 -5.21 -23.05
N ILE A 17 -4.09 -5.80 -21.99
CA ILE A 17 -3.46 -5.83 -20.66
C ILE A 17 -2.01 -6.35 -20.72
N THR A 18 -1.76 -7.37 -21.54
CA THR A 18 -0.44 -7.98 -21.72
C THR A 18 0.54 -7.08 -22.46
N GLU A 19 0.07 -6.34 -23.47
CA GLU A 19 0.90 -5.38 -24.19
C GLU A 19 1.26 -4.19 -23.30
N ILE A 20 0.28 -3.64 -22.57
CA ILE A 20 0.52 -2.57 -21.60
C ILE A 20 1.50 -3.02 -20.52
N ALA A 21 1.36 -4.26 -20.03
CA ALA A 21 2.26 -4.84 -19.04
C ALA A 21 3.70 -4.92 -19.57
N SER A 22 3.87 -5.43 -20.79
CA SER A 22 5.17 -5.54 -21.45
C SER A 22 5.82 -4.17 -21.69
N GLU A 23 5.07 -3.21 -22.25
CA GLU A 23 5.58 -1.88 -22.59
C GLU A 23 5.98 -1.07 -21.36
N ARG A 24 5.30 -1.30 -20.23
CA ARG A 24 5.57 -0.60 -18.97
C ARG A 24 6.52 -1.36 -18.05
N GLU A 25 6.99 -2.54 -18.47
CA GLU A 25 7.80 -3.45 -17.64
C GLU A 25 7.14 -3.77 -16.29
N LEU A 26 5.82 -3.99 -16.31
CA LEU A 26 5.01 -4.34 -15.15
C LEU A 26 4.40 -5.74 -15.30
N ALA A 27 4.01 -6.34 -14.18
CA ALA A 27 3.20 -7.55 -14.22
C ALA A 27 1.77 -7.24 -14.71
N ALA A 28 1.16 -8.15 -15.48
CA ALA A 28 -0.24 -8.04 -15.92
C ALA A 28 -1.20 -7.81 -14.75
N SER A 29 -0.96 -8.47 -13.61
CA SER A 29 -1.75 -8.28 -12.38
C SER A 29 -1.69 -6.85 -11.81
N THR A 30 -0.59 -6.13 -12.04
CA THR A 30 -0.46 -4.70 -11.69
C THR A 30 -1.32 -3.86 -12.62
N ILE A 31 -1.34 -4.15 -13.92
CA ILE A 31 -2.18 -3.48 -14.90
C ILE A 31 -3.67 -3.71 -14.60
N GLU A 32 -4.08 -4.95 -14.31
CA GLU A 32 -5.44 -5.28 -13.87
C GLU A 32 -5.85 -4.49 -12.61
N THR A 33 -4.91 -4.29 -11.68
CA THR A 33 -5.16 -3.49 -10.47
C THR A 33 -5.39 -2.01 -10.81
N HIS A 34 -4.60 -1.45 -11.74
CA HIS A 34 -4.83 -0.08 -12.22
C HIS A 34 -6.19 0.05 -12.94
N LEU A 35 -6.55 -0.92 -13.79
CA LEU A 35 -7.85 -0.93 -14.48
C LEU A 35 -9.03 -1.05 -13.50
N ALA A 36 -8.90 -1.86 -12.44
CA ALA A 36 -9.89 -1.93 -11.37
C ALA A 36 -10.08 -0.57 -10.66
N ILE A 37 -8.98 0.19 -10.44
CA ILE A 37 -9.06 1.55 -9.88
C ILE A 37 -9.75 2.49 -10.87
N LEU A 38 -9.48 2.38 -12.16
CA LEU A 38 -10.11 3.20 -13.20
C LEU A 38 -11.62 2.91 -13.30
N LEU A 39 -12.04 1.65 -13.20
CA LEU A 39 -13.45 1.25 -13.10
C LEU A 39 -14.14 1.89 -11.88
N LEU A 40 -13.53 1.80 -10.70
CA LEU A 40 -14.07 2.39 -9.46
C LEU A 40 -14.23 3.90 -9.59
N ASN A 41 -13.30 4.56 -10.28
CA ASN A 41 -13.35 6.00 -10.54
C ASN A 41 -14.20 6.35 -11.79
N LYS A 42 -14.91 5.38 -12.38
CA LYS A 42 -15.78 5.54 -13.55
C LYS A 42 -15.06 6.17 -14.75
N LYS A 43 -13.77 5.88 -14.92
CA LYS A 43 -12.97 6.32 -16.07
C LYS A 43 -13.08 5.40 -17.27
N ILE A 44 -13.44 4.15 -17.03
CA ILE A 44 -13.74 3.09 -18.01
C ILE A 44 -14.94 2.28 -17.49
N THR A 45 -15.51 1.46 -18.35
CA THR A 45 -16.61 0.53 -18.05
C THR A 45 -16.13 -0.92 -18.10
N ILE A 46 -16.93 -1.84 -17.54
CA ILE A 46 -16.54 -3.26 -17.52
C ILE A 46 -16.63 -3.88 -18.93
N ASP A 47 -17.53 -3.35 -19.75
CA ASP A 47 -17.77 -3.73 -21.14
C ASP A 47 -16.55 -3.43 -22.03
N ASP A 48 -15.72 -2.45 -21.64
CA ASP A 48 -14.45 -2.17 -22.31
C ASP A 48 -13.41 -3.28 -22.08
N LEU A 49 -13.57 -4.09 -21.04
CA LEU A 49 -12.55 -5.03 -20.56
C LEU A 49 -12.92 -6.49 -20.75
N LEU A 50 -14.21 -6.82 -20.64
CA LEU A 50 -14.70 -8.19 -20.71
C LEU A 50 -15.89 -8.27 -21.68
N PRO A 51 -15.99 -9.36 -22.46
CA PRO A 51 -17.17 -9.60 -23.27
C PRO A 51 -18.40 -9.90 -22.38
N GLU A 52 -19.58 -9.58 -22.90
CA GLU A 52 -20.87 -9.67 -22.19
C GLU A 52 -21.14 -11.06 -21.60
N ASP A 53 -20.79 -12.13 -22.34
CA ASP A 53 -20.96 -13.51 -21.92
C ASP A 53 -20.16 -13.83 -20.65
N LYS A 54 -18.92 -13.35 -20.57
CA LYS A 54 -18.08 -13.48 -19.36
C LYS A 54 -18.61 -12.64 -18.21
N ILE A 55 -19.09 -11.43 -18.49
CA ILE A 55 -19.68 -10.56 -17.45
C ILE A 55 -20.88 -11.27 -16.81
N GLU A 56 -21.79 -11.78 -17.62
CA GLU A 56 -22.98 -12.50 -17.15
C GLU A 56 -22.62 -13.81 -16.43
N LEU A 57 -21.59 -14.52 -16.90
CA LEU A 57 -21.07 -15.71 -16.24
C LEU A 57 -20.56 -15.39 -14.82
N ILE A 58 -19.72 -14.36 -14.67
CA ILE A 58 -19.18 -13.93 -13.37
C ILE A 58 -20.31 -13.43 -12.47
N LYS A 59 -21.22 -12.63 -13.00
CA LYS A 59 -22.37 -12.07 -12.28
C LYS A 59 -23.23 -13.15 -11.63
N LYS A 60 -23.50 -14.26 -12.34
CA LYS A 60 -24.26 -15.40 -11.80
C LYS A 60 -23.50 -16.16 -10.71
N ALA A 61 -22.18 -16.20 -10.78
CA ALA A 61 -21.34 -16.89 -9.80
C ALA A 61 -21.04 -16.06 -8.55
N VAL A 62 -21.16 -14.73 -8.59
CA VAL A 62 -20.90 -13.85 -7.46
C VAL A 62 -22.09 -13.85 -6.49
N PRO A 63 -21.97 -14.42 -5.28
CA PRO A 63 -23.04 -14.38 -4.29
C PRO A 63 -23.26 -12.96 -3.75
N GLU A 64 -24.34 -12.73 -3.01
CA GLU A 64 -24.59 -11.41 -2.40
C GLU A 64 -23.51 -11.02 -1.38
N ASN A 65 -22.97 -11.98 -0.63
CA ASN A 65 -21.97 -11.77 0.42
C ASN A 65 -20.75 -12.71 0.28
N PRO A 66 -19.89 -12.52 -0.74
CA PRO A 66 -18.71 -13.34 -0.92
C PRO A 66 -17.67 -13.06 0.19
N LYS A 67 -17.08 -14.10 0.79
CA LYS A 67 -16.03 -13.92 1.79
C LYS A 67 -14.67 -13.75 1.13
N THR A 68 -14.39 -14.48 0.05
CA THR A 68 -13.10 -14.43 -0.67
C THR A 68 -13.24 -14.50 -2.19
N LEU A 69 -12.17 -14.12 -2.91
CA LEU A 69 -12.08 -14.29 -4.38
C LEU A 69 -11.97 -15.77 -4.78
N THR A 70 -11.37 -16.59 -3.92
CA THR A 70 -11.18 -18.03 -4.17
C THR A 70 -12.52 -18.75 -4.24
N GLU A 71 -13.42 -18.45 -3.31
CA GLU A 71 -14.80 -19.00 -3.31
C GLU A 71 -15.52 -18.69 -4.62
N ILE A 72 -15.42 -17.47 -5.13
CA ILE A 72 -16.03 -17.10 -6.42
C ILE A 72 -15.38 -17.86 -7.58
N LYS A 73 -14.04 -17.99 -7.56
CA LYS A 73 -13.28 -18.67 -8.61
C LYS A 73 -13.61 -20.16 -8.71
N GLU A 74 -13.90 -20.82 -7.59
CA GLU A 74 -14.31 -22.23 -7.55
C GLU A 74 -15.66 -22.48 -8.21
N LEU A 75 -16.53 -21.46 -8.29
CA LEU A 75 -17.83 -21.52 -8.98
C LEU A 75 -17.74 -21.24 -10.47
N LEU A 76 -16.55 -20.89 -10.98
CA LEU A 76 -16.34 -20.44 -12.35
C LEU A 76 -15.47 -21.40 -13.16
N PRO A 77 -15.64 -21.45 -14.49
CA PRO A 77 -14.75 -22.19 -15.38
C PRO A 77 -13.29 -21.81 -15.20
N LYS A 78 -12.38 -22.72 -15.55
CA LYS A 78 -10.93 -22.55 -15.33
C LYS A 78 -10.38 -21.32 -16.05
N GLU A 79 -10.96 -20.99 -17.19
CA GLU A 79 -10.61 -19.91 -18.10
C GLU A 79 -10.82 -18.52 -17.48
N VAL A 80 -11.74 -18.38 -16.52
CA VAL A 80 -12.03 -17.09 -15.88
C VAL A 80 -10.97 -16.75 -14.85
N THR A 81 -10.15 -15.73 -15.05
CA THR A 81 -9.02 -15.45 -14.15
C THR A 81 -9.46 -14.73 -12.87
N PHE A 82 -8.61 -14.78 -11.84
CA PHE A 82 -8.78 -13.93 -10.66
C PHE A 82 -8.78 -12.43 -10.98
N GLY A 83 -8.12 -12.02 -12.06
CA GLY A 83 -8.11 -10.66 -12.55
C GLY A 83 -9.49 -10.24 -13.04
N GLU A 84 -10.11 -11.05 -13.89
CA GLU A 84 -11.45 -10.79 -14.45
C GLU A 84 -12.52 -10.70 -13.35
N ILE A 85 -12.47 -11.61 -12.36
CA ILE A 85 -13.35 -11.55 -11.18
C ILE A 85 -13.17 -10.23 -10.42
N ARG A 86 -11.93 -9.75 -10.26
CA ARG A 86 -11.66 -8.46 -9.59
C ARG A 86 -12.20 -7.28 -10.38
N LEU A 87 -12.04 -7.28 -11.71
CA LEU A 87 -12.57 -6.21 -12.56
C LEU A 87 -14.08 -6.12 -12.42
N PHE A 88 -14.79 -7.26 -12.47
CA PHE A 88 -16.24 -7.30 -12.26
C PHE A 88 -16.67 -6.84 -10.86
N LEU A 89 -15.98 -7.28 -9.80
CA LEU A 89 -16.30 -6.83 -8.44
C LEU A 89 -16.01 -5.34 -8.24
N ALA A 90 -14.99 -4.80 -8.94
CA ALA A 90 -14.68 -3.38 -8.93
C ALA A 90 -15.78 -2.56 -9.62
N SER A 91 -16.27 -3.00 -10.78
CA SER A 91 -17.34 -2.30 -11.51
C SER A 91 -18.67 -2.27 -10.74
N THR A 92 -18.95 -3.29 -9.93
CA THR A 92 -20.16 -3.37 -9.10
C THR A 92 -20.02 -2.72 -7.73
N GLY A 93 -18.84 -2.18 -7.38
CA GLY A 93 -18.56 -1.62 -6.06
C GLY A 93 -18.53 -2.64 -4.91
N LYS A 94 -18.61 -3.94 -5.22
CA LYS A 94 -18.59 -5.04 -4.24
C LYS A 94 -17.18 -5.43 -3.80
N LEU A 95 -16.15 -4.89 -4.46
CA LEU A 95 -14.77 -5.11 -4.06
C LEU A 95 -14.44 -4.26 -2.83
N LYS A 96 -14.17 -4.92 -1.69
CA LYS A 96 -13.88 -4.24 -0.41
C LYS A 96 -12.84 -3.12 -0.59
N GLU A 97 -13.24 -1.90 -0.23
CA GLU A 97 -12.45 -0.67 -0.37
C GLU A 97 -11.05 -0.77 0.25
N LYS A 98 -10.80 -1.67 1.21
CA LYS A 98 -9.48 -1.82 1.88
C LYS A 98 -8.30 -1.95 0.90
N ARG A 99 -8.51 -2.48 -0.31
CA ARG A 99 -7.46 -2.59 -1.35
C ARG A 99 -7.23 -1.30 -2.16
N PHE A 100 -8.21 -0.39 -2.20
CA PHE A 100 -8.19 0.83 -3.03
C PHE A 100 -8.32 2.12 -2.24
N SER A 101 -8.58 2.02 -0.93
CA SER A 101 -8.44 3.12 0.01
C SER A 101 -7.05 3.69 -0.19
N LYS A 102 -6.98 4.84 -0.85
CA LYS A 102 -5.76 5.60 -1.04
C LYS A 102 -5.35 6.05 0.35
N THR A 103 -4.60 5.19 1.06
CA THR A 103 -3.91 5.61 2.28
C THR A 103 -3.17 6.89 1.90
N PRO A 104 -3.46 8.02 2.56
CA PRO A 104 -2.88 9.30 2.17
C PRO A 104 -1.36 9.16 2.04
N PRO A 105 -0.71 9.76 1.03
CA PRO A 105 0.73 9.59 0.80
C PRO A 105 1.58 9.78 2.06
N ILE A 106 1.20 10.75 2.89
CA ILE A 106 1.82 11.00 4.19
C ILE A 106 1.65 9.82 5.18
N VAL A 107 0.45 9.26 5.28
CA VAL A 107 0.17 8.11 6.17
C VAL A 107 0.94 6.87 5.69
N ARG A 108 1.02 6.66 4.37
CA ARG A 108 1.84 5.59 3.79
C ARG A 108 3.31 5.76 4.16
N ALA A 109 3.87 6.94 3.94
CA ALA A 109 5.26 7.24 4.27
C ALA A 109 5.55 7.07 5.78
N MET A 110 4.63 7.52 6.63
CA MET A 110 4.70 7.35 8.08
C MET A 110 4.72 5.89 8.49
N ASN A 111 3.80 5.07 7.97
CA ASN A 111 3.74 3.64 8.30
C ASN A 111 5.02 2.91 7.85
N THR A 112 5.54 3.23 6.67
CA THR A 112 6.82 2.71 6.19
C THR A 112 7.97 3.12 7.12
N TYR A 113 8.06 4.40 7.50
CA TYR A 113 9.08 4.87 8.44
C TYR A 113 8.98 4.17 9.79
N ARG A 114 7.77 4.05 10.36
CA ARG A 114 7.54 3.43 11.66
C ARG A 114 7.94 1.95 11.68
N GLY A 115 7.55 1.19 10.66
CA GLY A 115 7.88 -0.23 10.55
C GLY A 115 9.37 -0.49 10.40
N ASN A 116 10.07 0.35 9.61
CA ASN A 116 11.48 0.12 9.29
C ASN A 116 12.46 0.78 10.27
N ASN A 117 12.08 1.89 10.91
CA ASN A 117 12.96 2.67 11.78
C ASN A 117 12.51 2.71 13.24
N CYS A 118 11.22 2.91 13.53
CA CYS A 118 10.80 3.11 14.92
C CYS A 118 10.75 1.80 15.71
N HIS A 119 10.15 0.75 15.12
CA HIS A 119 9.87 -0.50 15.83
C HIS A 119 11.12 -1.11 16.46
N ARG A 120 12.19 -1.34 15.69
CA ARG A 120 13.41 -1.97 16.18
C ARG A 120 14.24 -1.10 17.13
N LYS A 121 14.02 0.21 17.15
CA LYS A 121 14.77 1.15 18.01
C LYS A 121 14.11 1.39 19.36
N CYS A 122 12.78 1.27 19.43
CA CYS A 122 12.00 1.65 20.61
C CYS A 122 11.17 0.50 21.18
N PHE A 123 11.44 -0.75 20.79
CA PHE A 123 10.60 -1.92 21.11
C PHE A 123 10.30 -2.12 22.60
N ASN A 124 11.17 -1.66 23.51
CA ASN A 124 10.98 -1.71 24.96
C ASN A 124 10.50 -0.39 25.59
N HIS A 125 10.11 0.61 24.79
CA HIS A 125 9.75 1.95 25.26
C HIS A 125 8.33 2.33 24.85
N GLU A 126 7.34 1.62 25.38
CA GLU A 126 5.92 1.79 25.03
C GLU A 126 5.43 3.24 25.19
N SER A 127 5.81 3.91 26.29
CA SER A 127 5.46 5.32 26.52
C SER A 127 6.02 6.25 25.43
N THR A 128 7.27 6.05 25.04
CA THR A 128 7.88 6.82 23.95
C THR A 128 7.25 6.49 22.60
N ILE A 129 6.88 5.23 22.35
CA ILE A 129 6.15 4.83 21.13
C ILE A 129 4.81 5.57 21.07
N ALA A 130 4.07 5.63 22.19
CA ALA A 130 2.80 6.34 22.28
C ALA A 130 2.98 7.85 22.02
N ASP A 131 3.96 8.49 22.68
CA ASP A 131 4.28 9.91 22.47
C ASP A 131 4.60 10.22 21.00
N CYS A 132 5.46 9.40 20.37
CA CYS A 132 5.80 9.56 18.96
C CYS A 132 4.58 9.32 18.07
N GLY A 133 3.72 8.36 18.45
CA GLY A 133 2.45 8.06 17.77
C GLY A 133 1.55 9.29 17.68
N ALA A 134 1.32 9.98 18.79
CA ALA A 134 0.53 11.21 18.82
C ALA A 134 1.12 12.31 17.91
N LYS A 135 2.45 12.43 17.84
CA LYS A 135 3.12 13.37 16.94
C LYS A 135 3.00 12.98 15.46
N PHE A 136 3.03 11.69 15.13
CA PHE A 136 2.76 11.21 13.78
C PHE A 136 1.32 11.56 13.36
N GLU A 137 0.34 11.35 14.24
CA GLU A 137 -1.04 11.72 13.97
C GLU A 137 -1.23 13.21 13.77
N GLN A 138 -0.60 14.04 14.62
CA GLN A 138 -0.61 15.48 14.47
C GLN A 138 -0.01 15.90 13.12
N ALA A 139 1.14 15.35 12.75
CA ALA A 139 1.77 15.61 11.46
C ALA A 139 0.88 15.19 10.28
N ALA A 140 0.17 14.06 10.39
CA ALA A 140 -0.73 13.59 9.34
C ALA A 140 -1.91 14.55 9.14
N ARG A 141 -2.49 15.04 10.24
CA ARG A 141 -3.58 16.03 10.21
C ARG A 141 -3.11 17.36 9.60
N SER A 142 -1.93 17.84 9.99
CA SER A 142 -1.36 19.09 9.46
C SER A 142 -0.98 18.99 7.97
N TYR A 143 -0.55 17.82 7.50
CA TYR A 143 -0.13 17.62 6.12
C TYR A 143 -1.31 17.38 5.15
N GLY A 144 -2.41 16.82 5.66
CA GLY A 144 -3.62 16.57 4.87
C GLY A 144 -3.37 15.63 3.69
N ASN A 145 -3.88 16.01 2.52
CA ASN A 145 -3.80 15.22 1.27
C ASN A 145 -2.63 15.60 0.35
N GLY A 146 -1.61 16.29 0.87
CA GLY A 146 -0.41 16.63 0.10
C GLY A 146 0.30 15.40 -0.48
N LYS A 147 1.03 15.58 -1.58
CA LYS A 147 1.92 14.56 -2.14
C LYS A 147 3.29 14.62 -1.44
N ILE A 148 3.72 13.51 -0.83
CA ILE A 148 5.06 13.34 -0.27
C ILE A 148 5.63 11.98 -0.66
N SER A 149 6.91 11.93 -1.02
CA SER A 149 7.60 10.65 -1.22
C SER A 149 8.04 10.04 0.12
N ILE A 150 8.27 8.72 0.13
CA ILE A 150 8.79 8.05 1.33
C ILE A 150 10.16 8.61 1.71
N SER A 151 11.03 8.90 0.73
CA SER A 151 12.37 9.44 0.96
C SER A 151 12.34 10.85 1.57
N ASP A 152 11.45 11.71 1.07
CA ASP A 152 11.29 13.07 1.62
C ASP A 152 10.83 13.01 3.07
N PHE A 153 9.85 12.14 3.37
CA PHE A 153 9.39 11.95 4.74
C PHE A 153 10.52 11.48 5.67
N TYR A 154 11.35 10.53 5.22
CA TYR A 154 12.54 10.10 5.96
C TYR A 154 13.48 11.27 6.24
N SER A 155 13.73 12.10 5.23
CA SER A 155 14.59 13.28 5.36
C SER A 155 14.04 14.27 6.38
N LEU A 156 12.74 14.58 6.34
CA LEU A 156 12.07 15.48 7.30
C LEU A 156 12.27 15.01 8.75
N VAL A 157 12.07 13.72 9.03
CA VAL A 157 12.21 13.19 10.39
C VAL A 157 13.69 13.10 10.81
N ASN A 158 14.58 12.65 9.91
CA ASN A 158 15.98 12.43 10.25
C ASN A 158 16.75 13.74 10.48
N THR A 159 16.45 14.79 9.70
CA THR A 159 17.02 16.14 9.85
C THR A 159 16.32 16.98 10.93
N ASN A 160 15.35 16.40 11.65
CA ASN A 160 14.58 17.05 12.70
C ASN A 160 13.68 18.23 12.24
N GLN A 161 13.46 18.38 10.94
CA GLN A 161 12.47 19.32 10.41
C GLN A 161 11.05 18.93 10.87
N LEU A 162 10.78 17.63 10.96
CA LEU A 162 9.60 17.07 11.59
C LEU A 162 9.97 16.47 12.95
N LYS A 163 9.67 17.22 14.03
CA LYS A 163 10.10 16.93 15.43
C LYS A 163 9.35 15.78 16.11
N ILE A 164 9.38 14.60 15.50
CA ILE A 164 8.70 13.40 16.00
C ILE A 164 9.61 12.61 16.93
N CYS A 165 10.76 12.18 16.40
CA CYS A 165 11.65 11.23 17.07
C CYS A 165 12.48 11.88 18.18
N LYS A 166 12.52 11.25 19.36
CA LYS A 166 13.30 11.71 20.53
C LYS A 166 14.81 11.48 20.40
N PHE A 167 15.23 10.58 19.53
CA PHE A 167 16.65 10.30 19.30
C PHE A 167 17.39 11.47 18.69
N GLN A 168 18.69 11.55 18.94
CA GLN A 168 19.59 12.48 18.25
C GLN A 168 19.80 12.07 16.79
N GLU A 169 20.30 12.99 15.96
CA GLU A 169 20.42 12.78 14.51
C GLU A 169 21.17 11.50 14.14
N LYS A 170 22.29 11.21 14.81
CA LYS A 170 23.07 9.99 14.62
C LYS A 170 22.21 8.73 14.80
N GLN A 171 21.47 8.66 15.90
CA GLN A 171 20.59 7.54 16.23
C GLN A 171 19.34 7.50 15.33
N ARG A 172 18.81 8.65 14.88
CA ARG A 172 17.69 8.71 13.92
C ARG A 172 18.09 8.10 12.58
N LYS A 173 19.29 8.39 12.08
CA LYS A 173 19.82 7.87 10.81
C LYS A 173 20.30 6.42 10.88
N GLN A 174 20.64 5.92 12.07
CA GLN A 174 21.12 4.55 12.26
C GLN A 174 20.03 3.52 11.92
N ALA A 175 20.24 2.70 10.89
CA ALA A 175 19.36 1.57 10.61
C ALA A 175 19.68 0.40 11.55
N ILE A 176 18.65 -0.30 12.04
CA ILE A 176 18.80 -1.55 12.79
C ILE A 176 18.28 -2.68 11.90
N THR A 177 19.17 -3.61 11.54
CA THR A 177 18.81 -4.83 10.82
C THR A 177 18.07 -5.79 11.75
N TRP A 178 17.35 -6.76 11.20
CA TRP A 178 16.67 -7.78 12.00
C TRP A 178 17.64 -8.56 12.89
N ASN A 179 18.75 -9.04 12.34
CA ASN A 179 19.75 -9.78 13.12
C ASN A 179 20.31 -8.94 14.27
N LYS A 180 20.62 -7.64 14.06
CA LYS A 180 21.08 -6.76 15.15
C LYS A 180 19.99 -6.55 16.20
N PHE A 181 18.74 -6.39 15.78
CA PHE A 181 17.60 -6.25 16.69
C PHE A 181 17.41 -7.49 17.56
N GLU A 182 17.48 -8.70 17.00
CA GLU A 182 17.36 -9.96 17.75
C GLU A 182 18.49 -10.10 18.78
N GLN A 183 19.74 -9.83 18.36
CA GLN A 183 20.88 -9.82 19.29
C GLN A 183 20.70 -8.83 20.45
N MET A 184 20.19 -7.63 20.17
CA MET A 184 19.91 -6.62 21.21
C MET A 184 18.83 -7.11 22.18
N LYS A 185 17.74 -7.64 21.64
CA LYS A 185 16.61 -8.19 22.40
C LYS A 185 17.05 -9.34 23.31
N ASP A 186 17.81 -10.30 22.78
CA ASP A 186 18.30 -11.44 23.54
C ASP A 186 19.28 -11.04 24.65
N ALA A 187 20.08 -9.99 24.40
CA ALA A 187 20.97 -9.41 25.39
C ALA A 187 20.26 -8.52 26.44
N GLY A 188 18.94 -8.31 26.32
CA GLY A 188 18.19 -7.40 27.19
C GLY A 188 18.62 -5.93 27.06
N LYS A 189 19.20 -5.56 25.91
CA LYS A 189 19.68 -4.19 25.61
C LYS A 189 18.85 -3.57 24.50
N ASP A 190 18.87 -2.24 24.41
CA ASP A 190 18.32 -1.54 23.27
C ASP A 190 19.13 -0.32 22.83
N LEU A 191 18.64 0.40 21.83
CA LEU A 191 19.36 1.55 21.25
C LEU A 191 19.47 2.72 22.26
N TRP A 192 18.62 2.77 23.27
CA TRP A 192 18.62 3.81 24.29
C TRP A 192 19.73 3.59 25.32
N ASP A 193 20.26 2.37 25.42
CA ASP A 193 21.44 2.08 26.24
C ASP A 193 22.75 2.56 25.61
N GLU A 194 22.80 2.77 24.28
CA GLU A 194 24.00 3.26 23.55
C GLU A 194 24.41 4.72 23.91
N GLY A 195 23.75 5.35 24.90
CA GLY A 195 24.04 6.71 25.38
C GLY A 195 24.11 6.89 26.91
N LYS A 196 23.91 5.84 27.70
CA LYS A 196 24.11 5.90 29.17
C LYS A 196 25.61 5.74 29.44
N LYS A 197 26.34 6.85 29.64
CA LYS A 197 27.61 6.77 30.36
C LYS A 197 27.31 6.20 31.75
N ILE A 198 28.05 5.17 32.14
CA ILE A 198 28.15 4.69 33.53
C ILE A 198 28.53 5.87 34.42
#